data_AF-K6D9K1-F1
#
_entry.id   AF-K6D9K1-F1
#
_cell.length_a   1.000
_cell.length_b   1.000
_cell.length_c   1.000
_cell.angle_alpha   90.00
_cell.angle_beta   90.00
_cell.angle_gamma   90.00
#
_symmetry.space_group_name_H-M   'P 1'
#
loop_
_entity.id
_entity.type
_entity.pdbx_description
1 polymer ?
#
loop_
_entity_poly.entity_id
_entity_poly.type
_entity_poly.pdbx_seq_one_letter_code
_entity_poly.pdbx_strand_id
1 'polypeptide(L)'
;MLKNCNEADFYELKNIAFGRLSPDGISAFFWVTFFISAVSTLVVAVGADSMMFINDAWNQFIRIDIYALLVNLLIAIFFTFTKNRYKFQKFQAILLPVFGLKFSLDFYKVYFLACEDRLAPDYMWTTGFILIGGGLVYLVLSTLRALRRVKQGAFQKGGKLLYDFQTSKGHISLSFVTGATIFGGSIIKSISSNGDSLLELYVLLGAFALLQYLIAMAWPEFFLIAYCKFRFDSFLKKPMTKKR
;
A
#
# COMPACT_ATOMS: atom_id res chain seq x y z
N MET A 1 21.99 -9.72 0.51
CA MET A 1 21.76 -9.88 1.97
C MET A 1 21.03 -11.15 2.40
N LEU A 2 20.18 -11.78 1.56
CA LEU A 2 19.42 -12.99 1.93
C LEU A 2 20.02 -14.33 1.46
N LYS A 3 21.17 -14.33 0.75
CA LYS A 3 21.74 -15.51 0.09
C LYS A 3 22.04 -16.70 1.02
N ASN A 4 22.16 -16.50 2.34
CA ASN A 4 22.52 -17.57 3.29
C ASN A 4 21.33 -18.13 4.10
N CYS A 5 20.10 -17.65 3.89
CA CYS A 5 18.92 -18.16 4.60
C CYS A 5 18.37 -19.44 3.95
N ASN A 6 17.93 -20.40 4.77
CA ASN A 6 17.38 -21.68 4.33
C ASN A 6 15.84 -21.63 4.27
N GLU A 7 15.19 -22.59 3.61
CA GLU A 7 13.72 -22.60 3.46
C GLU A 7 12.99 -22.63 4.82
N ALA A 8 13.57 -23.31 5.81
CA ALA A 8 13.04 -23.41 7.17
C ALA A 8 12.92 -22.05 7.88
N ASP A 9 13.72 -21.06 7.47
CA ASP A 9 13.67 -19.69 8.01
C ASP A 9 12.42 -18.93 7.58
N PHE A 10 11.66 -19.47 6.62
CA PHE A 10 10.47 -18.83 6.05
C PHE A 10 9.18 -19.63 6.30
N TYR A 11 9.16 -20.51 7.30
CA TYR A 11 8.01 -21.38 7.58
C TYR A 11 6.70 -20.59 7.77
N GLU A 12 6.73 -19.52 8.57
CA GLU A 12 5.54 -18.67 8.78
C GLU A 12 5.15 -17.90 7.52
N LEU A 13 6.13 -17.44 6.76
CA LEU A 13 5.89 -16.76 5.49
C LEU A 13 5.26 -17.71 4.45
N LYS A 14 5.59 -19.00 4.51
CA LYS A 14 4.97 -20.05 3.71
C LYS A 14 3.48 -20.17 4.06
N ASN A 15 3.11 -20.20 5.34
CA ASN A 15 1.70 -20.22 5.75
C ASN A 15 0.93 -19.02 5.19
N ILE A 16 1.50 -17.81 5.29
CA ILE A 16 0.89 -16.59 4.73
C ILE A 16 0.77 -16.68 3.19
N ALA A 17 1.81 -17.18 2.51
CA ALA A 17 1.84 -17.36 1.06
C ALA A 17 0.86 -18.43 0.56
N PHE A 18 0.52 -19.44 1.36
CA PHE A 18 -0.48 -20.46 0.99
C PHE A 18 -1.91 -20.08 1.41
N GLY A 19 -2.06 -19.18 2.38
CA GLY A 19 -3.33 -18.59 2.82
C GLY A 19 -3.65 -17.27 2.13
N ARG A 20 -3.50 -16.16 2.87
CA ARG A 20 -3.89 -14.79 2.44
C ARG A 20 -3.22 -14.34 1.14
N LEU A 21 -1.94 -14.67 0.96
CA LEU A 21 -1.15 -14.28 -0.22
C LEU A 21 -0.95 -15.45 -1.19
N SER A 22 -1.93 -16.36 -1.20
CA SER A 22 -2.06 -17.38 -2.24
C SER A 22 -2.23 -16.73 -3.62
N PRO A 23 -1.97 -17.45 -4.72
CA PRO A 23 -2.21 -16.91 -6.06
C PRO A 23 -3.65 -16.40 -6.23
N ASP A 24 -4.61 -17.04 -5.55
CA ASP A 24 -6.01 -16.62 -5.55
C ASP A 24 -6.20 -15.32 -4.75
N GLY A 25 -5.59 -15.22 -3.56
CA GLY A 25 -5.60 -14.00 -2.74
C GLY A 25 -4.94 -12.80 -3.40
N ILE A 26 -3.80 -12.99 -4.08
CA ILE A 26 -3.13 -11.89 -4.81
C ILE A 26 -3.96 -11.45 -6.02
N SER A 27 -4.65 -12.37 -6.70
CA SER A 27 -5.56 -12.01 -7.80
C SER A 27 -6.76 -11.22 -7.29
N ALA A 28 -7.31 -11.58 -6.13
CA ALA A 28 -8.36 -10.80 -5.49
C ALA A 28 -7.87 -9.41 -5.08
N PHE A 29 -6.62 -9.30 -4.59
CA PHE A 29 -6.00 -8.02 -4.28
C PHE A 29 -5.93 -7.11 -5.51
N PHE A 30 -5.57 -7.60 -6.69
CA PHE A 30 -5.58 -6.79 -7.92
C PHE A 30 -6.97 -6.22 -8.22
N TRP A 31 -8.03 -7.02 -8.09
CA TRP A 31 -9.41 -6.51 -8.24
C TRP A 31 -9.76 -5.44 -7.21
N VAL A 32 -9.41 -5.66 -5.93
CA VAL A 32 -9.64 -4.65 -4.87
C VAL A 32 -8.90 -3.35 -5.20
N THR A 33 -7.63 -3.44 -5.60
CA THR A 33 -6.88 -2.24 -6.00
C THR A 33 -7.50 -1.58 -7.21
N PHE A 34 -7.98 -2.34 -8.20
CA PHE A 34 -8.66 -1.79 -9.37
C PHE A 34 -9.94 -1.03 -8.99
N PHE A 35 -10.82 -1.61 -8.18
CA PHE A 35 -12.06 -0.93 -7.76
C PHE A 35 -11.77 0.36 -7.00
N ILE A 36 -10.78 0.34 -6.11
CA ILE A 36 -10.41 1.51 -5.33
C ILE A 36 -9.73 2.57 -6.21
N SER A 37 -8.83 2.17 -7.12
CA SER A 37 -8.29 3.06 -8.14
C SER A 37 -9.42 3.67 -8.97
N ALA A 38 -10.41 2.89 -9.39
CA ALA A 38 -11.51 3.34 -10.23
C ALA A 38 -12.38 4.39 -9.51
N VAL A 39 -12.74 4.13 -8.25
CA VAL A 39 -13.51 5.07 -7.44
C VAL A 39 -12.73 6.37 -7.23
N SER A 40 -11.45 6.29 -6.86
CA SER A 40 -10.63 7.50 -6.66
C SER A 40 -10.42 8.27 -7.96
N THR A 41 -10.20 7.61 -9.10
CA THR A 41 -10.10 8.26 -10.42
C THR A 41 -11.42 8.91 -10.81
N LEU A 42 -12.56 8.25 -10.57
CA LEU A 42 -13.88 8.81 -10.86
C LEU A 42 -14.16 10.06 -10.02
N VAL A 43 -13.87 10.01 -8.72
CA VAL A 43 -14.01 11.16 -7.83
C VAL A 43 -13.16 12.34 -8.31
N VAL A 44 -11.91 12.08 -8.71
CA VAL A 44 -11.03 13.14 -9.22
C VAL A 44 -11.52 13.68 -10.57
N ALA A 45 -11.96 12.81 -11.48
CA ALA A 45 -12.45 13.24 -12.80
C ALA A 45 -13.73 14.08 -12.72
N VAL A 46 -14.69 13.65 -11.90
CA VAL A 46 -15.95 14.40 -11.68
C VAL A 46 -15.69 15.68 -10.89
N GLY A 47 -14.85 15.61 -9.84
CA GLY A 47 -14.49 16.78 -9.05
C GLY A 47 -13.79 17.84 -9.89
N ALA A 48 -12.86 17.43 -10.74
CA ALA A 48 -12.17 18.30 -11.68
C ALA A 48 -13.12 19.00 -12.66
N ASP A 49 -14.09 18.28 -13.21
CA ASP A 49 -15.07 18.84 -14.16
C ASP A 49 -16.02 19.84 -13.49
N SER A 50 -16.27 19.69 -12.19
CA SER A 50 -17.13 20.60 -11.42
C SER A 50 -16.46 21.91 -10.98
N MET A 51 -15.14 22.03 -11.15
CA MET A 51 -14.39 23.22 -10.74
C MET A 51 -14.51 24.34 -11.76
N MET A 52 -14.72 25.57 -11.27
CA MET A 52 -14.75 26.77 -12.13
C MET A 52 -13.36 27.11 -12.72
N PHE A 53 -12.29 26.81 -11.98
CA PHE A 53 -10.91 27.01 -12.41
C PHE A 53 -10.12 25.75 -12.15
N ILE A 54 -9.72 25.06 -13.22
CA ILE A 54 -8.83 23.90 -13.13
C ILE A 54 -7.52 24.18 -13.85
N ASN A 55 -6.42 23.84 -13.20
CA ASN A 55 -5.11 23.89 -13.82
C ASN A 55 -5.00 22.80 -14.92
N ASP A 56 -4.47 23.14 -16.08
CA ASP A 56 -4.23 22.19 -17.19
C ASP A 56 -3.41 20.96 -16.76
N ALA A 57 -2.57 21.09 -15.73
CA ALA A 57 -1.83 19.99 -15.13
C ALA A 57 -2.75 18.86 -14.61
N TRP A 58 -3.92 19.20 -14.05
CA TRP A 58 -4.89 18.20 -13.56
C TRP A 58 -5.50 17.39 -14.69
N ASN A 59 -5.82 18.04 -15.81
CA ASN A 59 -6.34 17.36 -17.00
C ASN A 59 -5.34 16.35 -17.57
N GLN A 60 -4.04 16.70 -17.57
CA GLN A 60 -2.99 15.76 -17.95
C GLN A 60 -2.83 14.63 -16.93
N PHE A 61 -2.87 14.95 -15.63
CA PHE A 61 -2.78 13.96 -14.56
C PHE A 61 -3.91 12.93 -14.62
N ILE A 62 -5.17 13.37 -14.79
CA ILE A 62 -6.35 12.50 -14.91
C ILE A 62 -6.21 11.55 -16.10
N ARG A 63 -5.71 12.03 -17.26
CA ARG A 63 -5.46 11.15 -18.41
C ARG A 63 -4.45 10.06 -18.09
N ILE A 64 -3.32 10.43 -17.47
CA ILE A 64 -2.30 9.46 -17.04
C ILE A 64 -2.88 8.45 -16.04
N ASP A 65 -3.68 8.92 -15.10
CA ASP A 65 -4.32 8.08 -14.08
C ASP A 65 -5.36 7.11 -14.69
N ILE A 66 -6.11 7.54 -15.71
CA ILE A 66 -6.99 6.66 -16.50
C ILE A 66 -6.17 5.58 -17.23
N TYR A 67 -5.05 5.93 -17.85
CA TYR A 67 -4.18 4.92 -18.46
C TYR A 67 -3.64 3.93 -17.43
N ALA A 68 -3.22 4.40 -16.25
CA ALA A 68 -2.79 3.55 -15.15
C ALA A 68 -3.92 2.63 -14.64
N LEU A 69 -5.15 3.13 -14.59
CA LEU A 69 -6.35 2.35 -14.25
C LEU A 69 -6.64 1.25 -15.28
N LEU A 70 -6.51 1.55 -16.57
CA LEU A 70 -6.65 0.57 -17.65
C LEU A 70 -5.58 -0.52 -17.57
N VAL A 71 -4.33 -0.16 -17.26
CA VAL A 71 -3.26 -1.14 -17.02
C VAL A 71 -3.59 -2.03 -15.82
N ASN A 72 -4.12 -1.46 -14.73
CA ASN A 72 -4.57 -2.22 -13.56
C ASN A 72 -5.67 -3.22 -13.94
N LEU A 73 -6.67 -2.77 -14.72
CA LEU A 73 -7.76 -3.61 -15.21
C LEU A 73 -7.24 -4.78 -16.05
N LEU A 74 -6.34 -4.53 -16.99
CA LEU A 74 -5.75 -5.58 -17.84
C LEU A 74 -5.03 -6.64 -17.00
N ILE A 75 -4.28 -6.21 -15.98
CA ILE A 75 -3.58 -7.11 -15.05
C ILE A 75 -4.59 -7.91 -14.22
N ALA A 76 -5.62 -7.27 -13.67
CA ALA A 76 -6.66 -7.94 -12.89
C ALA A 76 -7.40 -9.01 -13.73
N ILE A 77 -7.77 -8.69 -14.97
CA ILE A 77 -8.39 -9.63 -15.92
C ILE A 77 -7.42 -10.78 -16.23
N PHE A 78 -6.16 -10.47 -16.55
CA PHE A 78 -5.15 -11.48 -16.90
C PHE A 78 -4.97 -12.54 -15.80
N PHE A 79 -4.95 -12.11 -14.53
CA PHE A 79 -4.78 -12.99 -13.36
C PHE A 79 -6.07 -13.61 -12.83
N THR A 80 -7.23 -13.23 -13.38
CA THR A 80 -8.52 -13.88 -13.08
C THR A 80 -8.53 -15.32 -13.58
N PHE A 81 -7.88 -15.59 -14.72
CA PHE A 81 -7.77 -16.93 -15.27
C PHE A 81 -6.85 -17.80 -14.40
N THR A 82 -7.39 -18.91 -13.88
CA THR A 82 -6.65 -19.87 -13.05
C THR A 82 -5.38 -20.36 -13.73
N LYS A 83 -5.43 -20.67 -15.04
CA LYS A 83 -4.25 -21.08 -15.81
C LYS A 83 -3.11 -20.06 -15.74
N ASN A 84 -3.42 -18.78 -15.94
CA ASN A 84 -2.42 -17.70 -15.95
C ASN A 84 -1.91 -17.41 -14.54
N ARG A 85 -2.80 -17.37 -13.57
CA ARG A 85 -2.47 -17.18 -12.14
C ARG A 85 -1.45 -18.20 -11.65
N TYR A 86 -1.69 -19.48 -11.91
CA TYR A 86 -0.81 -20.54 -11.43
C TYR A 86 0.48 -20.66 -12.26
N LYS A 87 0.46 -20.30 -13.55
CA LYS A 87 1.65 -20.28 -14.43
C LYS A 87 2.58 -19.11 -14.14
N PHE A 88 2.03 -17.92 -13.87
CA PHE A 88 2.79 -16.67 -13.71
C PHE A 88 2.89 -16.19 -12.25
N GLN A 89 2.92 -17.10 -11.28
CA GLN A 89 2.98 -16.77 -9.84
C GLN A 89 4.18 -15.89 -9.46
N LYS A 90 5.33 -16.10 -10.11
CA LYS A 90 6.54 -15.30 -9.89
C LYS A 90 6.31 -13.84 -10.30
N PHE A 91 5.70 -13.63 -11.47
CA PHE A 91 5.35 -12.30 -11.97
C PHE A 91 4.28 -11.64 -11.10
N GLN A 92 3.27 -12.41 -10.69
CA GLN A 92 2.22 -11.96 -9.77
C GLN A 92 2.80 -11.45 -8.43
N ALA A 93 3.83 -12.11 -7.90
CA ALA A 93 4.47 -11.72 -6.66
C ALA A 93 5.35 -10.46 -6.79
N ILE A 94 5.91 -10.19 -7.98
CA ILE A 94 6.61 -8.92 -8.26
C ILE A 94 5.62 -7.76 -8.37
N LEU A 95 4.47 -8.00 -9.01
CA LEU A 95 3.45 -6.96 -9.16
C LEU A 95 2.78 -6.61 -7.82
N LEU A 96 2.62 -7.58 -6.92
CA LEU A 96 2.00 -7.38 -5.61
C LEU A 96 2.52 -6.16 -4.83
N PRO A 97 3.84 -5.99 -4.59
CA PRO A 97 4.34 -4.76 -3.99
C PRO A 97 3.96 -3.57 -4.87
N VAL A 98 4.32 -3.54 -6.16
CA VAL A 98 4.01 -2.37 -7.03
C VAL A 98 2.56 -1.89 -6.91
N PHE A 99 1.59 -2.82 -6.92
CA PHE A 99 0.17 -2.52 -6.72
C PHE A 99 -0.17 -2.06 -5.30
N GLY A 100 0.48 -2.60 -4.27
CA GLY A 100 0.34 -2.07 -2.91
C GLY A 100 0.76 -0.60 -2.79
N LEU A 101 1.80 -0.17 -3.50
CA LEU A 101 2.32 1.20 -3.38
C LEU A 101 1.45 2.15 -4.16
N LYS A 102 1.02 1.74 -5.35
CA LYS A 102 -0.01 2.47 -6.08
C LYS A 102 -1.27 2.62 -5.22
N PHE A 103 -1.73 1.53 -4.61
CA PHE A 103 -2.90 1.50 -3.75
C PHE A 103 -2.78 2.45 -2.55
N SER A 104 -1.59 2.56 -1.95
CA SER A 104 -1.38 3.50 -0.83
C SER A 104 -1.37 4.96 -1.25
N LEU A 105 -1.07 5.25 -2.52
CA LEU A 105 -0.98 6.61 -3.06
C LEU A 105 -2.26 7.07 -3.76
N ASP A 106 -3.09 6.14 -4.24
CA ASP A 106 -4.29 6.42 -5.06
C ASP A 106 -5.30 7.34 -4.37
N PHE A 107 -5.33 7.43 -3.04
CA PHE A 107 -6.27 8.33 -2.37
C PHE A 107 -5.73 9.77 -2.20
N TYR A 108 -4.42 9.98 -2.27
CA TYR A 108 -3.84 11.31 -2.11
C TYR A 108 -4.24 12.28 -3.22
N LYS A 109 -4.50 11.79 -4.44
CA LYS A 109 -5.03 12.63 -5.53
C LYS A 109 -6.39 13.26 -5.19
N VAL A 110 -7.24 12.57 -4.44
CA VAL A 110 -8.53 13.11 -3.97
C VAL A 110 -8.30 14.25 -2.97
N TYR A 111 -7.33 14.08 -2.06
CA TYR A 111 -6.94 15.12 -1.12
C TYR A 111 -6.39 16.36 -1.82
N PHE A 112 -5.44 16.21 -2.73
CA PHE A 112 -4.85 17.35 -3.45
C PHE A 112 -5.87 18.08 -4.31
N LEU A 113 -6.81 17.36 -4.94
CA LEU A 113 -7.91 17.99 -5.67
C LEU A 113 -8.82 18.79 -4.72
N ALA A 114 -9.17 18.23 -3.56
CA ALA A 114 -9.99 18.95 -2.57
C ALA A 114 -9.28 20.17 -1.97
N CYS A 115 -7.94 20.16 -1.88
CA CYS A 115 -7.16 21.34 -1.53
C CYS A 115 -7.24 22.43 -2.62
N GLU A 116 -7.18 22.04 -3.90
CA GLU A 116 -7.33 22.97 -5.02
C GLU A 116 -8.73 23.60 -5.03
N ASP A 117 -9.78 22.77 -4.86
CA ASP A 117 -11.19 23.20 -4.85
C ASP A 117 -11.46 24.28 -3.81
N ARG A 118 -10.89 24.09 -2.61
CA ARG A 118 -11.13 24.96 -1.46
C ARG A 118 -10.14 26.13 -1.37
N LEU A 119 -9.29 26.31 -2.39
CA LEU A 119 -8.21 27.30 -2.39
C LEU A 119 -7.40 27.23 -1.08
N ALA A 120 -7.08 26.00 -0.67
CA ALA A 120 -6.43 25.75 0.60
C ALA A 120 -5.02 26.36 0.64
N PRO A 121 -4.55 26.83 1.81
CA PRO A 121 -3.21 27.42 1.91
C PRO A 121 -2.09 26.44 1.56
N ASP A 122 -0.97 26.95 1.04
CA ASP A 122 0.21 26.17 0.58
C ASP A 122 0.77 25.18 1.63
N TYR A 123 0.58 25.46 2.91
CA TYR A 123 1.03 24.55 3.96
C TYR A 123 0.31 23.19 3.94
N MET A 124 -0.92 23.12 3.40
CA MET A 124 -1.68 21.87 3.29
C MET A 124 -1.05 20.94 2.26
N TRP A 125 -0.73 21.48 1.08
CA TRP A 125 0.03 20.77 0.05
C TRP A 125 1.36 20.25 0.61
N THR A 126 2.08 21.12 1.32
CA THR A 126 3.37 20.77 1.95
C THR A 126 3.19 19.63 2.98
N THR A 127 2.14 19.69 3.80
CA THR A 127 1.84 18.64 4.79
C THR A 127 1.49 17.31 4.12
N GLY A 128 0.72 17.34 3.03
CA GLY A 128 0.41 16.17 2.21
C GLY A 128 1.67 15.49 1.68
N PHE A 129 2.58 16.24 1.07
CA PHE A 129 3.85 15.70 0.58
C PHE A 129 4.76 15.19 1.69
N ILE A 130 4.82 15.87 2.85
CA ILE A 130 5.59 15.40 4.01
C ILE A 130 5.05 14.06 4.51
N LEU A 131 3.73 13.87 4.58
CA LEU A 131 3.14 12.60 5.01
C LEU A 131 3.39 11.48 4.02
N ILE A 132 3.27 11.75 2.71
CA ILE A 132 3.64 10.78 1.66
C ILE A 132 5.11 10.38 1.83
N GLY A 133 6.01 11.36 1.94
CA GLY A 133 7.44 11.13 2.14
C GLY A 133 7.75 10.34 3.41
N GLY A 134 7.10 10.68 4.53
CA GLY A 134 7.21 9.95 5.79
C GLY A 134 6.76 8.50 5.68
N GLY A 135 5.64 8.25 5.00
CA GLY A 135 5.14 6.90 4.73
C GLY A 135 6.06 6.08 3.82
N LEU A 136 6.68 6.72 2.82
CA LEU A 136 7.69 6.07 1.96
C LEU A 136 8.97 5.72 2.74
N VAL A 137 9.47 6.64 3.57
CA VAL A 137 10.62 6.38 4.46
C VAL A 137 10.28 5.23 5.42
N TYR A 138 9.08 5.24 6.00
CA TYR A 138 8.63 4.16 6.87
C TYR A 138 8.56 2.81 6.15
N LEU A 139 8.09 2.76 4.91
CA LEU A 139 8.07 1.57 4.07
C LEU A 139 9.49 1.00 3.84
N VAL A 140 10.47 1.86 3.56
CA VAL A 140 11.87 1.43 3.42
C VAL A 140 12.41 0.89 4.75
N LEU A 141 12.17 1.59 5.85
CA LEU A 141 12.60 1.17 7.18
C LEU A 141 11.94 -0.14 7.63
N SER A 142 10.64 -0.32 7.37
CA SER A 142 9.90 -1.55 7.69
C SER A 142 10.45 -2.74 6.92
N THR A 143 10.80 -2.52 5.64
CA THR A 143 11.42 -3.54 4.78
C THR A 143 12.80 -3.94 5.29
N LEU A 144 13.66 -2.97 5.62
CA LEU A 144 14.98 -3.24 6.22
C LEU A 144 14.87 -3.98 7.56
N ARG A 145 13.90 -3.60 8.40
CA ARG A 145 13.64 -4.25 9.68
C ARG A 145 13.20 -5.70 9.49
N ALA A 146 12.29 -5.95 8.53
CA ALA A 146 11.86 -7.30 8.21
C ALA A 146 13.02 -8.18 7.72
N LEU A 147 13.88 -7.64 6.85
CA LEU A 147 15.09 -8.34 6.39
C LEU A 147 16.04 -8.71 7.54
N ARG A 148 16.21 -7.83 8.54
CA ARG A 148 16.99 -8.14 9.75
C ARG A 148 16.32 -9.22 10.60
N ARG A 149 15.00 -9.15 10.79
CA ARG A 149 14.23 -10.15 11.56
C ARG A 149 14.23 -11.54 10.93
N VAL A 150 14.17 -11.63 9.59
CA VAL A 150 14.36 -12.90 8.87
C VAL A 150 15.70 -13.53 9.23
N LYS A 151 16.79 -12.75 9.25
CA LYS A 151 18.12 -13.25 9.63
C LYS A 151 18.22 -13.69 11.09
N GLN A 152 17.40 -13.09 11.97
CA GLN A 152 17.34 -13.43 13.39
C GLN A 152 16.46 -14.66 13.68
N GLY A 153 15.91 -15.33 12.65
CA GLY A 153 15.08 -16.52 12.80
C GLY A 153 13.62 -16.24 13.19
N ALA A 154 13.15 -14.99 13.12
CA ALA A 154 11.80 -14.62 13.55
C ALA A 154 10.66 -15.31 12.76
N PHE A 155 10.96 -15.85 11.57
CA PHE A 155 10.01 -16.52 10.68
C PHE A 155 10.15 -18.05 10.66
N GLN A 156 11.01 -18.62 11.51
CA GLN A 156 11.11 -20.06 11.73
C GLN A 156 9.85 -20.60 12.46
N LYS A 157 9.67 -21.92 12.48
CA LYS A 157 8.52 -22.58 13.12
C LYS A 157 8.47 -22.24 14.62
N GLY A 158 7.43 -21.53 15.06
CA GLY A 158 7.30 -21.02 16.44
C GLY A 158 7.97 -19.66 16.69
N GLY A 159 8.49 -19.02 15.64
CA GLY A 159 9.03 -17.66 15.68
C GLY A 159 7.92 -16.60 15.80
N LYS A 160 8.25 -15.46 16.42
CA LYS A 160 7.33 -14.33 16.54
C LYS A 160 7.16 -13.66 15.17
N LEU A 161 5.96 -13.82 14.60
CA LEU A 161 5.50 -13.13 13.39
C LEU A 161 5.78 -11.61 13.46
N LEU A 162 5.87 -10.95 12.31
CA LEU A 162 6.01 -9.49 12.22
C LEU A 162 4.95 -8.73 13.04
N TYR A 163 3.77 -9.33 13.19
CA TYR A 163 2.56 -8.80 13.83
C TYR A 163 2.33 -9.28 15.27
N ASP A 164 3.36 -9.70 16.00
CA ASP A 164 3.19 -9.97 17.43
C ASP A 164 3.15 -8.64 18.23
N PHE A 165 1.98 -7.98 18.22
CA PHE A 165 1.70 -6.74 18.95
C PHE A 165 1.85 -6.92 20.47
N GLN A 166 1.79 -8.14 21.00
CA GLN A 166 1.86 -8.41 22.44
C GLN A 166 3.28 -8.29 23.02
N THR A 167 4.33 -8.40 22.20
CA THR A 167 5.72 -8.43 22.69
C THR A 167 6.57 -7.23 22.28
N SER A 168 6.03 -6.32 21.45
CA SER A 168 6.70 -5.05 21.11
C SER A 168 6.43 -3.96 22.16
N LYS A 169 6.74 -4.24 23.43
CA LYS A 169 6.86 -3.20 24.48
C LYS A 169 8.04 -2.30 24.11
N GLY A 170 7.79 -1.15 23.48
CA GLY A 170 8.81 -0.09 23.31
C GLY A 170 9.04 0.45 21.89
N HIS A 171 8.35 -0.06 20.86
CA HIS A 171 8.52 0.47 19.50
C HIS A 171 7.19 0.65 18.78
N ILE A 172 6.31 1.47 19.36
CA ILE A 172 5.40 2.28 18.53
C ILE A 172 6.34 3.01 17.56
N SER A 173 6.30 2.64 16.28
CA SER A 173 7.33 3.06 15.34
C SER A 173 7.46 4.57 15.38
N LEU A 174 8.68 5.08 15.46
CA LEU A 174 8.94 6.52 15.55
C LEU A 174 8.17 7.30 14.48
N SER A 175 7.99 6.71 13.30
CA SER A 175 7.16 7.24 12.20
C SER A 175 5.65 7.33 12.48
N PHE A 176 5.08 6.43 13.29
CA PHE A 176 3.69 6.52 13.76
C PHE A 176 3.53 7.63 14.80
N VAL A 177 4.50 7.78 15.71
CA VAL A 177 4.51 8.88 16.68
C VAL A 177 4.72 10.21 15.96
N THR A 178 5.71 10.32 15.07
CA THR A 178 5.95 11.52 14.26
C THR A 178 4.77 11.83 13.34
N GLY A 179 4.16 10.83 12.70
CA GLY A 179 2.94 10.99 11.91
C GLY A 179 1.79 11.50 12.75
N ALA A 180 1.55 10.90 13.93
CA ALA A 180 0.52 11.34 14.87
C ALA A 180 0.81 12.74 15.46
N THR A 181 2.08 13.11 15.66
CA THR A 181 2.46 14.45 16.15
C THR A 181 2.26 15.51 15.07
N ILE A 182 2.68 15.24 13.82
CA ILE A 182 2.45 16.15 12.69
C ILE A 182 0.94 16.31 12.45
N PHE A 183 0.20 15.20 12.50
CA PHE A 183 -1.25 15.17 12.32
C PHE A 183 -2.01 15.88 13.46
N GLY A 184 -1.62 15.62 14.71
CA GLY A 184 -2.19 16.30 15.87
C GLY A 184 -1.87 17.80 15.88
N GLY A 185 -0.63 18.18 15.56
CA GLY A 185 -0.21 19.58 15.46
C GLY A 185 -0.96 20.34 14.36
N SER A 186 -1.25 19.68 13.23
CA SER A 186 -1.97 20.30 12.13
C SER A 186 -3.47 20.49 12.42
N ILE A 187 -4.08 19.56 13.16
CA ILE A 187 -5.45 19.71 13.68
C ILE A 187 -5.53 20.88 14.68
N ILE A 188 -4.60 20.94 15.64
CA ILE A 188 -4.56 22.02 16.65
C ILE A 188 -4.42 23.40 15.98
N LYS A 189 -3.57 23.50 14.95
CA LYS A 189 -3.41 24.73 14.17
C LYS A 189 -4.70 25.16 13.46
N SER A 190 -5.51 24.19 13.01
CA SER A 190 -6.76 24.44 12.27
C SER A 190 -7.90 24.89 13.18
N ILE A 191 -7.99 24.28 14.37
CA ILE A 191 -8.93 24.70 15.41
C ILE A 191 -8.59 26.12 15.89
N SER A 192 -7.29 26.44 16.01
CA SER A 192 -6.83 27.78 16.41
C SER A 192 -7.09 28.87 15.37
N SER A 193 -7.35 28.53 14.10
CA SER A 193 -7.51 29.50 13.01
C SER A 193 -8.97 29.71 12.56
N ASN A 194 -9.97 29.36 13.40
CA ASN A 194 -11.41 29.51 13.11
C ASN A 194 -11.86 28.92 11.75
N GLY A 195 -11.41 27.71 11.39
CA GLY A 195 -11.68 27.11 10.08
C GLY A 195 -12.37 25.74 10.13
N ASP A 196 -13.67 25.70 10.39
CA ASP A 196 -14.48 24.46 10.27
C ASP A 196 -14.36 23.83 8.87
N SER A 197 -14.18 24.65 7.82
CA SER A 197 -14.06 24.21 6.43
C SER A 197 -12.74 23.48 6.09
N LEU A 198 -11.71 23.61 6.93
CA LEU A 198 -10.38 23.01 6.67
C LEU A 198 -10.12 21.75 7.51
N LEU A 199 -10.90 21.53 8.57
CA LEU A 199 -10.78 20.36 9.45
C LEU A 199 -11.07 19.06 8.67
N GLU A 200 -12.05 19.08 7.76
CA GLU A 200 -12.39 17.93 6.91
C GLU A 200 -11.21 17.48 6.03
N LEU A 201 -10.45 18.42 5.46
CA LEU A 201 -9.27 18.11 4.64
C LEU A 201 -8.18 17.43 5.48
N TYR A 202 -8.03 17.82 6.75
CA TYR A 202 -7.13 17.14 7.65
C TYR A 202 -7.61 15.74 8.02
N VAL A 203 -8.89 15.56 8.35
CA VAL A 203 -9.45 14.23 8.62
C VAL A 203 -9.22 13.30 7.43
N LEU A 204 -9.46 13.80 6.22
CA LEU A 204 -9.21 13.08 4.97
C LEU A 204 -7.73 12.69 4.82
N LEU A 205 -6.82 13.65 5.01
CA LEU A 205 -5.37 13.44 4.94
C LEU A 205 -4.89 12.41 5.96
N GLY A 206 -5.43 12.43 7.18
CA GLY A 206 -5.10 11.49 8.23
C GLY A 206 -5.56 10.07 7.94
N ALA A 207 -6.77 9.92 7.41
CA ALA A 207 -7.29 8.64 6.98
C ALA A 207 -6.41 8.02 5.89
N PHE A 208 -5.98 8.82 4.91
CA PHE A 208 -5.11 8.38 3.82
C PHE A 208 -3.69 8.06 4.29
N ALA A 209 -3.14 8.87 5.19
CA ALA A 209 -1.85 8.58 5.83
C ALA A 209 -1.91 7.28 6.62
N LEU A 210 -2.95 7.07 7.44
CA LEU A 210 -3.13 5.83 8.19
C LEU A 210 -3.16 4.62 7.25
N LEU A 211 -3.93 4.70 6.16
CA LEU A 211 -3.99 3.65 5.13
C LEU A 211 -2.61 3.40 4.51
N GLN A 212 -1.84 4.45 4.19
CA GLN A 212 -0.47 4.31 3.69
C GLN A 212 0.44 3.59 4.71
N TYR A 213 0.36 3.94 5.99
CA TYR A 213 1.14 3.29 7.04
C TYR A 213 0.77 1.81 7.22
N LEU A 214 -0.52 1.47 7.15
CA LEU A 214 -0.98 0.07 7.20
C LEU A 214 -0.40 -0.77 6.05
N ILE A 215 -0.40 -0.21 4.84
CA ILE A 215 0.19 -0.87 3.68
C ILE A 215 1.70 -0.97 3.82
N ALA A 216 2.36 0.08 4.29
CA ALA A 216 3.81 0.07 4.55
C ALA A 216 4.22 -0.95 5.62
N MET A 217 3.31 -1.31 6.55
CA MET A 217 3.51 -2.43 7.48
C MET A 217 3.41 -3.80 6.79
N ALA A 218 2.47 -3.98 5.86
CA ALA A 218 2.28 -5.23 5.12
C ALA A 218 3.29 -5.42 3.97
N TRP A 219 3.85 -4.31 3.48
CA TRP A 219 4.81 -4.26 2.37
C TRP A 219 5.97 -5.25 2.45
N PRO A 220 6.65 -5.42 3.60
CA PRO A 220 7.77 -6.33 3.69
C PRO A 220 7.37 -7.78 3.45
N GLU A 221 6.14 -8.19 3.78
CA GLU A 221 5.63 -9.53 3.47
C GLU A 221 5.51 -9.73 1.96
N PHE A 222 5.02 -8.72 1.24
CA PHE A 222 4.90 -8.77 -0.23
C PHE A 222 6.28 -8.93 -0.87
N PHE A 223 7.25 -8.16 -0.42
CA PHE A 223 8.63 -8.22 -0.90
C PHE A 223 9.30 -9.57 -0.60
N LEU A 224 9.15 -10.08 0.63
CA LEU A 224 9.73 -11.36 1.03
C LEU A 224 9.08 -12.54 0.28
N ILE A 225 7.78 -12.49 0.01
CA ILE A 225 7.10 -13.54 -0.76
C ILE A 225 7.56 -13.55 -2.22
N ALA A 226 7.74 -12.36 -2.82
CA ALA A 226 8.35 -12.25 -4.14
C ALA A 226 9.73 -12.93 -4.14
N TYR A 227 10.58 -12.62 -3.15
CA TYR A 227 11.88 -13.26 -3.00
C TYR A 227 11.79 -14.79 -2.85
N CYS A 228 10.94 -15.30 -1.95
CA CYS A 228 10.80 -16.73 -1.68
C CYS A 228 10.27 -17.52 -2.88
N LYS A 229 9.29 -16.98 -3.64
CA LYS A 229 8.77 -17.64 -4.85
C LYS A 229 9.79 -17.71 -5.98
N PHE A 230 10.75 -16.80 -6.03
CA PHE A 230 11.85 -16.88 -7.00
C PHE A 230 12.93 -17.89 -6.59
N ARG A 231 13.16 -18.02 -5.28
CA ARG A 231 14.24 -18.84 -4.73
C ARG A 231 13.86 -20.30 -4.46
N PHE A 232 12.63 -20.56 -4.00
CA PHE A 232 12.21 -21.87 -3.53
C PHE A 232 10.96 -22.34 -4.29
N ASP A 233 11.06 -23.48 -4.99
CA ASP A 233 9.93 -24.03 -5.74
C ASP A 233 8.80 -24.54 -4.83
N SER A 234 9.10 -24.83 -3.57
CA SER A 234 8.11 -25.22 -2.56
C SER A 234 7.12 -24.11 -2.18
N PHE A 235 7.42 -22.85 -2.55
CA PHE A 235 6.52 -21.70 -2.41
C PHE A 235 5.57 -21.55 -3.62
N LEU A 236 5.77 -22.34 -4.68
CA LEU A 236 4.88 -22.38 -5.83
C LEU A 236 3.74 -23.35 -5.55
N LYS A 237 2.51 -22.83 -5.49
CA LYS A 237 1.32 -23.67 -5.31
C LYS A 237 0.99 -24.33 -6.65
N LYS A 238 0.76 -25.65 -6.68
CA LYS A 238 0.22 -26.31 -7.88
C LYS A 238 -1.29 -26.06 -7.97
N PRO A 239 -1.87 -25.95 -9.17
CA PRO A 239 -3.32 -25.84 -9.31
C PRO A 239 -3.96 -27.08 -8.67
N MET A 240 -5.03 -26.90 -7.89
CA MET A 240 -5.85 -28.04 -7.48
C MET A 240 -6.43 -28.65 -8.76
N THR A 241 -5.96 -29.83 -9.15
CA THR A 241 -6.65 -30.67 -10.12
C THR A 241 -8.03 -30.92 -9.55
N LYS A 242 -9.07 -30.29 -10.13
CA LYS A 242 -10.45 -30.73 -9.92
C LYS A 242 -10.45 -32.22 -10.27
N LYS A 243 -10.59 -33.10 -9.26
CA LYS A 243 -11.02 -34.47 -9.50
C LYS A 243 -12.35 -34.34 -10.25
N ARG A 244 -12.35 -34.81 -11.49
CA ARG A 244 -13.53 -34.95 -12.33
C ARG A 244 -14.53 -35.85 -11.64
#